data_AF-A0A7K4CXE0-F1
#
_entry.id   AF-A0A7K4CXE0-F1
#
_cell.length_a   1.000
_cell.length_b   1.000
_cell.length_c   1.000
_cell.angle_alpha   90.00
_cell.angle_beta   90.00
_cell.angle_gamma   90.00
#
_symmetry.space_group_name_H-M   'P 1'
#
loop_
_entity.id
_entity.type
_entity.pdbx_description
1 polymer ?
#
loop_
_entity_poly.entity_id
_entity_poly.type
_entity_poly.pdbx_seq_one_letter_code
_entity_poly.pdbx_strand_id
1 'polypeptide(L)'
;LGKKTGKGIFDWGTGRPDLEHVTPTTVISMLDIIAVQINEAARLIESGAVEDPGDIDVAIASGTGNKAGIFGVFATNRDGIIKRLDELASMLGVVAFKPHPLLATMPVPNARKALKRLRQWAS
;
A
#
# COMPACT_ATOMS: atom_id res chain seq x y z
N LEU A 1 20.95 -8.35 -1.00
CA LEU A 1 20.72 -8.85 0.38
C LEU A 1 20.73 -7.73 1.44
N GLY A 2 21.08 -6.49 1.10
CA GLY A 2 20.88 -5.33 1.98
C GLY A 2 21.98 -5.21 3.04
N LYS A 3 21.62 -4.64 4.19
CA LYS A 3 22.52 -4.45 5.32
C LYS A 3 23.30 -5.71 5.70
N LYS A 4 22.64 -6.89 5.69
CA LYS A 4 23.28 -8.16 6.06
C LYS A 4 24.42 -8.60 5.13
N THR A 5 24.52 -8.02 3.93
CA THR A 5 25.64 -8.29 3.00
C THR A 5 26.49 -7.07 2.72
N GLY A 6 26.38 -6.02 3.53
CA GLY A 6 27.09 -4.76 3.30
C GLY A 6 26.58 -3.96 2.09
N LYS A 7 25.59 -4.46 1.32
CA LYS A 7 25.11 -3.80 0.09
C LYS A 7 23.68 -4.22 -0.30
N GLY A 8 22.86 -3.23 -0.66
CA GLY A 8 21.51 -3.38 -1.22
C GLY A 8 21.13 -2.15 -2.04
N ILE A 9 19.97 -1.56 -1.75
CA ILE A 9 19.59 -0.24 -2.32
C ILE A 9 20.60 0.85 -1.90
N PHE A 10 21.11 0.74 -0.67
CA PHE A 10 22.20 1.57 -0.16
C PHE A 10 23.49 0.74 0.00
N ASP A 11 24.63 1.41 0.01
CA ASP A 11 25.87 0.85 0.56
C ASP A 11 25.79 0.82 2.09
N TRP A 12 26.24 -0.26 2.71
CA TRP A 12 26.23 -0.45 4.17
C TRP A 12 27.63 -0.76 4.73
N GLY A 13 28.70 -0.54 3.96
CA GLY A 13 30.07 -0.88 4.32
C GLY A 13 30.57 -0.22 5.62
N THR A 14 29.96 0.91 6.02
CA THR A 14 30.28 1.65 7.25
C THR A 14 29.32 1.35 8.41
N GLY A 15 28.41 0.38 8.24
CA GLY A 15 27.39 0.01 9.23
C GLY A 15 26.14 0.89 9.23
N ARG A 16 26.13 1.98 8.45
CA ARG A 16 24.99 2.87 8.18
C ARG A 16 24.78 2.98 6.66
N PRO A 17 23.55 3.30 6.19
CA PRO A 17 23.32 3.47 4.77
C PRO A 17 24.05 4.72 4.27
N ASP A 18 24.87 4.56 3.24
CA ASP A 18 25.38 5.70 2.50
C ASP A 18 24.26 6.28 1.62
N LEU A 19 23.97 7.56 1.83
CA LEU A 19 22.96 8.31 1.10
C LEU A 19 23.68 9.20 0.10
N GLU A 20 24.25 8.60 -0.95
CA GLU A 20 24.70 9.37 -2.10
C GLU A 20 23.59 10.33 -2.52
N HIS A 21 23.96 11.58 -2.82
CA HIS A 21 23.03 12.68 -3.09
C HIS A 21 22.21 12.43 -4.36
N VAL A 22 21.18 11.61 -4.26
CA VAL A 22 20.27 11.30 -5.35
C VAL A 22 19.26 12.41 -5.53
N THR A 23 19.06 12.84 -6.76
CA THR A 23 18.01 13.78 -7.13
C THR A 23 16.65 13.09 -7.00
N PRO A 24 15.69 13.66 -6.24
CA PRO A 24 14.34 13.11 -6.15
C PRO A 24 13.69 13.04 -7.54
N THR A 25 13.03 11.92 -7.81
CA THR A 25 12.26 11.77 -9.04
C THR A 25 11.00 12.63 -9.00
N THR A 26 10.57 13.13 -10.16
CA THR A 26 9.27 13.78 -10.38
C THR A 26 8.29 12.86 -11.11
N VAL A 27 8.71 11.64 -11.45
CA VAL A 27 7.92 10.69 -12.24
C VAL A 27 6.84 10.01 -11.40
N ILE A 28 7.15 9.69 -10.15
CA ILE A 28 6.25 9.01 -9.21
C ILE A 28 6.15 9.79 -7.90
N SER A 29 4.99 9.69 -7.26
CA SER A 29 4.68 10.33 -5.99
C SER A 29 4.39 9.29 -4.90
N MET A 30 4.34 9.73 -3.64
CA MET A 30 3.92 8.85 -2.53
C MET A 30 2.48 8.36 -2.69
N LEU A 31 1.61 9.14 -3.35
CA LEU A 31 0.25 8.71 -3.65
C LEU A 31 0.23 7.51 -4.61
N ASP A 32 1.20 7.41 -5.52
CA ASP A 32 1.30 6.31 -6.48
C ASP A 32 1.59 4.98 -5.77
N ILE A 33 2.44 5.02 -4.74
CA ILE A 33 2.73 3.85 -3.89
C ILE A 33 1.46 3.40 -3.15
N ILE A 34 0.70 4.35 -2.58
CA ILE A 34 -0.55 4.05 -1.87
C ILE A 34 -1.59 3.51 -2.84
N ALA A 35 -1.69 4.07 -4.05
CA ALA A 35 -2.62 3.60 -5.08
C ALA A 35 -2.35 2.13 -5.45
N VAL A 36 -1.08 1.76 -5.65
CA VAL A 36 -0.69 0.37 -5.91
C VAL A 36 -1.03 -0.54 -4.72
N GLN A 37 -0.80 -0.10 -3.48
CA GLN A 37 -1.20 -0.88 -2.29
C GLN A 37 -2.71 -1.11 -2.22
N ILE A 38 -3.52 -0.11 -2.54
CA ILE A 38 -4.99 -0.23 -2.61
C ILE A 38 -5.39 -1.24 -3.69
N ASN A 39 -4.69 -1.23 -4.83
CA ASN A 39 -4.95 -2.17 -5.92
C ASN A 39 -4.66 -3.62 -5.52
N GLU A 40 -3.54 -3.87 -4.85
CA GLU A 40 -3.23 -5.21 -4.31
C GLU A 40 -4.22 -5.63 -3.21
N ALA A 41 -4.64 -4.68 -2.36
CA ALA A 41 -5.64 -4.95 -1.33
C ALA A 41 -6.97 -5.43 -1.94
N ALA A 42 -7.40 -4.87 -3.08
CA ALA A 42 -8.58 -5.35 -3.79
C ALA A 42 -8.42 -6.81 -4.28
N ARG A 43 -7.23 -7.21 -4.72
CA ARG A 43 -6.95 -8.62 -5.10
C ARG A 43 -6.98 -9.54 -3.90
N LEU A 44 -6.41 -9.12 -2.77
CA LEU A 44 -6.45 -9.89 -1.53
C LEU A 44 -7.89 -10.14 -1.07
N ILE A 45 -8.74 -9.12 -1.16
CA ILE A 45 -10.17 -9.23 -0.84
C ILE A 45 -10.88 -10.17 -1.82
N GLU A 46 -10.68 -10.00 -3.13
CA GLU A 46 -11.31 -10.87 -4.13
C GLU A 46 -10.88 -12.34 -3.99
N SER A 47 -9.60 -12.58 -3.69
CA SER A 47 -9.06 -13.95 -3.51
C SER A 47 -9.53 -14.64 -2.23
N GLY A 48 -10.19 -13.92 -1.31
CA GLY A 48 -10.56 -14.44 0.01
C GLY A 48 -9.39 -14.66 0.96
N ALA A 49 -8.20 -14.11 0.64
CA ALA A 49 -7.02 -14.16 1.52
C ALA A 49 -7.20 -13.34 2.81
N VAL A 50 -8.23 -12.50 2.88
CA VAL A 50 -8.56 -11.64 4.02
C VAL A 50 -10.04 -11.84 4.37
N GLU A 51 -10.32 -12.19 5.62
CA GLU A 51 -11.69 -12.39 6.11
C GLU A 51 -12.45 -11.06 6.30
N ASP A 52 -11.81 -10.07 6.93
CA ASP A 52 -12.35 -8.71 7.09
C ASP A 52 -11.44 -7.72 6.35
N PRO A 53 -11.92 -7.06 5.26
CA PRO A 53 -11.13 -6.07 4.53
C PRO A 53 -10.51 -4.97 5.41
N GLY A 54 -11.11 -4.67 6.57
CA GLY A 54 -10.56 -3.71 7.53
C GLY A 54 -9.26 -4.17 8.20
N ASP A 55 -8.97 -5.47 8.22
CA ASP A 55 -7.73 -6.04 8.75
C ASP A 55 -6.51 -5.59 7.95
N ILE A 56 -6.68 -5.25 6.67
CA ILE A 56 -5.61 -4.72 5.83
C ILE A 56 -5.09 -3.39 6.40
N ASP A 57 -5.98 -2.47 6.74
CA ASP A 57 -5.59 -1.19 7.36
C ASP A 57 -4.96 -1.41 8.74
N VAL A 58 -5.44 -2.39 9.51
CA VAL A 58 -4.84 -2.76 10.80
C VAL A 58 -3.42 -3.30 10.62
N ALA A 59 -3.20 -4.16 9.64
CA ALA A 59 -1.89 -4.71 9.30
C ALA A 59 -0.94 -3.60 8.82
N ILE A 60 -1.39 -2.70 7.96
CA ILE A 60 -0.62 -1.53 7.52
C ILE A 60 -0.25 -0.64 8.70
N ALA A 61 -1.21 -0.30 9.56
CA ALA A 61 -0.96 0.56 10.72
C ALA A 61 0.07 -0.06 11.67
N SER A 62 -0.07 -1.36 11.93
CA SER A 62 0.84 -2.12 12.80
C SER A 62 2.23 -2.29 12.19
N GLY A 63 2.33 -2.49 10.88
CA GLY A 63 3.58 -2.79 10.19
C GLY A 63 4.38 -1.56 9.74
N THR A 64 3.72 -0.44 9.47
CA THR A 64 4.34 0.75 8.85
C THR A 64 4.28 2.00 9.71
N GLY A 65 3.49 1.99 10.79
CA GLY A 65 3.19 3.19 11.58
C GLY A 65 2.18 4.15 10.93
N ASN A 66 1.68 3.87 9.71
CA ASN A 66 0.60 4.64 9.09
C ASN A 66 -0.74 4.36 9.78
N LYS A 67 -1.08 5.17 10.79
CA LYS A 67 -2.30 5.01 11.60
C LYS A 67 -3.61 5.15 10.82
N ALA A 68 -3.60 5.82 9.67
CA ALA A 68 -4.80 6.02 8.86
C ALA A 68 -5.13 4.81 7.97
N GLY A 69 -4.15 3.92 7.74
CA GLY A 69 -4.27 2.87 6.74
C GLY A 69 -4.26 3.41 5.31
N ILE A 70 -4.52 2.54 4.34
CA ILE A 70 -4.60 2.88 2.92
C ILE A 70 -6.04 3.18 2.49
N PHE A 71 -7.04 2.55 3.12
CA PHE A 71 -8.43 2.78 2.76
C PHE A 71 -8.97 4.13 3.25
N GLY A 72 -8.34 4.73 4.26
CA GLY A 72 -8.58 6.13 4.61
C GLY A 72 -8.28 7.09 3.45
N VAL A 73 -7.21 6.84 2.69
CA VAL A 73 -6.86 7.61 1.48
C VAL A 73 -7.81 7.25 0.33
N PHE A 74 -8.17 5.97 0.20
CA PHE A 74 -9.15 5.54 -0.80
C PHE A 74 -10.52 6.20 -0.63
N ALA A 75 -10.95 6.41 0.61
CA ALA A 75 -12.23 7.02 0.94
C ALA A 75 -12.35 8.47 0.45
N THR A 76 -11.24 9.22 0.41
CA THR A 76 -11.25 10.64 0.07
C THR A 76 -11.19 10.89 -1.44
N ASN A 77 -10.66 9.94 -2.23
CA ASN A 77 -10.45 10.12 -3.66
C ASN A 77 -10.44 8.80 -4.46
N ARG A 78 -11.53 8.03 -4.40
CA ARG A 78 -11.66 6.76 -5.12
C ARG A 78 -11.40 6.89 -6.62
N ASP A 79 -12.13 7.78 -7.29
CA ASP A 79 -12.08 7.90 -8.76
C ASP A 79 -10.71 8.38 -9.24
N GLY A 80 -10.09 9.31 -8.49
CA GLY A 80 -8.74 9.77 -8.78
C GLY A 80 -7.71 8.66 -8.62
N ILE A 81 -7.85 7.77 -7.63
CA ILE A 81 -6.95 6.63 -7.44
C ILE A 81 -7.11 5.61 -8.58
N ILE A 82 -8.34 5.28 -8.97
CA ILE A 82 -8.60 4.38 -10.10
C ILE A 82 -8.00 4.95 -11.39
N LYS A 83 -8.24 6.24 -11.67
CA LYS A 83 -7.66 6.91 -12.82
C LYS A 83 -6.13 6.88 -12.77
N ARG A 84 -5.54 7.18 -11.61
CA ARG A 84 -4.09 7.24 -11.44
C ARG A 84 -3.42 5.87 -11.63
N LEU A 85 -4.06 4.79 -11.20
CA LEU A 85 -3.60 3.42 -11.45
C LEU A 85 -3.51 3.11 -12.94
N ASP A 86 -4.50 3.53 -13.73
CA ASP A 86 -4.49 3.34 -15.18
C ASP A 86 -3.38 4.16 -15.88
N GLU A 87 -3.19 5.41 -15.44
CA GLU A 87 -2.08 6.27 -15.86
C GLU A 87 -0.72 5.64 -15.52
N LEU A 88 -0.55 5.13 -14.30
CA LEU A 88 0.68 4.46 -13.84
C LEU A 88 0.97 3.18 -14.63
N ALA A 89 -0.05 2.36 -14.87
CA ALA A 89 0.07 1.13 -15.65
C ALA A 89 0.55 1.44 -17.08
N SER A 90 -0.01 2.47 -17.70
CA SER A 90 0.35 2.91 -19.04
C SER A 90 1.74 3.54 -19.10
N MET A 91 2.04 4.45 -18.16
CA MET A 91 3.32 5.16 -18.09
C MET A 91 4.50 4.21 -17.83
N LEU A 92 4.32 3.20 -16.98
CA LEU A 92 5.38 2.28 -16.60
C LEU A 92 5.36 0.96 -17.39
N GLY A 93 4.32 0.71 -18.20
CA GLY A 93 4.14 -0.54 -18.92
C GLY A 93 3.86 -1.75 -18.01
N VAL A 94 3.32 -1.51 -16.80
CA VAL A 94 3.11 -2.55 -15.78
C VAL A 94 1.64 -2.94 -15.73
N VAL A 95 1.28 -4.08 -16.32
CA VAL A 95 -0.09 -4.59 -16.36
C VAL A 95 -0.67 -4.82 -14.96
N ALA A 96 0.17 -5.23 -14.00
CA ALA A 96 -0.25 -5.43 -12.61
C ALA A 96 -0.70 -4.12 -11.91
N PHE A 97 -0.45 -2.95 -12.49
CA PHE A 97 -0.96 -1.68 -11.94
C PHE A 97 -2.32 -1.29 -12.50
N LYS A 98 -2.85 -2.02 -13.50
CA LYS A 98 -4.20 -1.75 -13.99
C LYS A 98 -5.21 -1.80 -12.83
N PRO A 99 -6.18 -0.87 -12.80
CA PRO A 99 -7.13 -0.80 -11.70
C PRO A 99 -7.92 -2.10 -11.60
N HIS A 100 -7.99 -2.64 -10.39
CA HIS A 100 -8.77 -3.83 -10.12
C HIS A 100 -10.28 -3.49 -10.20
N PRO A 101 -11.11 -4.28 -10.90
CA PRO A 101 -12.53 -3.98 -11.09
C PRO A 101 -13.29 -3.77 -9.76
N LEU A 102 -12.92 -4.55 -8.74
CA LEU A 102 -13.52 -4.46 -7.40
C LEU A 102 -13.42 -3.05 -6.79
N LEU A 103 -12.41 -2.24 -7.14
CA LEU A 103 -12.26 -0.88 -6.59
C LEU A 103 -13.46 0.02 -6.91
N ALA A 104 -14.11 -0.18 -8.05
CA ALA A 104 -15.27 0.61 -8.44
C ALA A 104 -16.47 0.36 -7.51
N THR A 105 -16.66 -0.89 -7.06
CA THR A 105 -17.91 -1.33 -6.42
C THR A 105 -17.76 -1.65 -4.94
N MET A 106 -16.54 -1.92 -4.45
CA MET A 106 -16.36 -2.31 -3.05
C MET A 106 -16.75 -1.20 -2.08
N PRO A 107 -17.34 -1.54 -0.92
CA PRO A 107 -17.45 -0.59 0.18
C PRO A 107 -16.06 -0.20 0.69
N VAL A 108 -15.92 1.01 1.23
CA VAL A 108 -14.67 1.42 1.91
C VAL A 108 -14.54 0.64 3.22
N PRO A 109 -13.47 -0.15 3.42
CA PRO A 109 -13.24 -0.88 4.67
C PRO A 109 -13.05 0.05 5.87
N ASN A 110 -13.35 -0.45 7.07
CA ASN A 110 -13.29 0.34 8.31
C ASN A 110 -12.36 -0.29 9.34
N ALA A 111 -11.16 0.28 9.49
CA ALA A 111 -10.14 -0.18 10.43
C ALA A 111 -10.61 -0.19 11.90
N ARG A 112 -11.46 0.75 12.33
CA ARG A 112 -11.96 0.79 13.72
C ARG A 112 -12.90 -0.39 14.02
N LYS A 113 -13.73 -0.76 13.04
CA LYS A 113 -14.61 -1.92 13.16
C LYS A 113 -13.80 -3.21 13.28
N ALA A 114 -12.78 -3.37 12.43
CA ALA A 114 -11.85 -4.50 12.47
C ALA A 114 -11.10 -4.58 13.82
N LEU A 115 -10.53 -3.48 14.30
CA LEU A 115 -9.85 -3.44 15.61
C LEU A 115 -10.76 -3.84 16.77
N LYS A 116 -12.04 -3.41 16.76
CA LYS A 116 -13.00 -3.79 17.79
C LYS A 116 -13.24 -5.30 17.78
N ARG A 117 -13.38 -5.91 16.60
CA ARG A 117 -13.53 -7.36 16.42
C ARG A 117 -12.30 -8.11 16.96
N LEU A 118 -11.09 -7.69 16.59
CA LEU A 118 -9.85 -8.33 17.03
C LEU A 118 -9.65 -8.26 18.55
N ARG A 119 -10.03 -7.14 19.19
CA ARG A 119 -9.96 -7.00 20.64
C ARG A 119 -10.89 -7.94 21.39
N GLN A 120 -12.06 -8.25 20.83
CA GLN A 120 -13.02 -9.19 21.43
C GLN A 120 -12.54 -10.64 21.33
N TRP A 121 -11.66 -10.97 20.39
CA TRP A 121 -11.03 -12.29 20.27
C TRP A 121 -9.88 -12.51 21.26
N ALA A 122 -9.24 -11.43 21.71
CA ALA A 122 -8.09 -11.48 22.60
C ALA A 122 -8.46 -11.49 24.10
N SER A 123 -9.76 -11.44 24.43
CA SER A 123 -10.34 -11.44 25.78
C SER A 123 -11.06 -12.75 26.06
#